data_AF-A0A1G0D4Q6-F1
#
_entry.id   AF-A0A1G0D4Q6-F1
#
_cell.length_a   1.000
_cell.length_b   1.000
_cell.length_c   1.000
_cell.angle_alpha   90.00
_cell.angle_beta   90.00
_cell.angle_gamma   90.00
#
_symmetry.space_group_name_H-M   'P 1'
#
loop_
_entity.id
_entity.type
_entity.pdbx_description
1 polymer ?
#
loop_
_entity_poly.entity_id
_entity_poly.type
_entity_poly.pdbx_seq_one_letter_code
_entity_poly.pdbx_strand_id
1 'polypeptide(L)'
;MQKIEVDDSVYQFLESKVQGFGDSPNVVLRRLLGIGTPNPQASKSVETKSPQAGAKRGKAPKANLRDLVRVGSLSEGQVLYLHDYRGTKISGVQAHIRGNNLEYKGQIQSMSALARDLMKIQGYDNNSYRGPEHWFTAQERSIKDIWDEYLKAFPK
;
A
#
# COMPACT_ATOMS: atom_id res chain seq x y z
N MET A 1 -11.55 -17.93 -15.29
CA MET A 1 -11.17 -18.33 -13.92
C MET A 1 -11.78 -19.69 -13.65
N GLN A 2 -10.99 -20.68 -13.24
CA GLN A 2 -11.55 -21.96 -12.81
C GLN A 2 -11.97 -21.86 -11.34
N LYS A 3 -13.08 -22.49 -10.98
CA LYS A 3 -13.61 -22.54 -9.61
C LYS A 3 -13.24 -23.89 -9.01
N ILE A 4 -12.79 -23.87 -7.76
CA ILE A 4 -12.46 -25.06 -6.97
C ILE A 4 -13.20 -24.88 -5.65
N GLU A 5 -13.89 -25.92 -5.20
CA GLU A 5 -14.53 -25.97 -3.88
C GLU A 5 -13.54 -26.56 -2.88
N VAL A 6 -13.47 -25.95 -1.70
CA VAL A 6 -12.59 -26.37 -0.61
C VAL A 6 -13.40 -26.37 0.68
N ASP A 7 -13.02 -27.23 1.61
CA ASP A 7 -13.65 -27.31 2.92
C ASP A 7 -13.43 -26.03 3.74
N ASP A 8 -14.36 -25.73 4.65
CA ASP A 8 -14.33 -24.52 5.49
C ASP A 8 -13.03 -24.40 6.31
N SER A 9 -12.50 -25.52 6.78
CA SER A 9 -11.24 -25.57 7.53
C SER A 9 -10.03 -25.16 6.67
N VAL A 10 -10.03 -25.54 5.40
CA VAL A 10 -8.99 -25.17 4.42
C VAL A 10 -9.12 -23.70 4.05
N TYR A 11 -10.35 -23.21 3.89
CA TYR A 11 -10.62 -21.81 3.61
C TYR A 11 -10.12 -20.89 4.73
N GLN A 12 -10.44 -21.20 6.00
CA GLN A 12 -9.94 -20.47 7.16
C GLN A 12 -8.41 -20.50 7.26
N PHE A 13 -7.80 -21.64 6.94
CA PHE A 13 -6.35 -21.74 6.90
C PHE A 13 -5.74 -20.79 5.86
N LEU A 14 -6.34 -20.68 4.67
CA LEU A 14 -5.88 -19.77 3.62
C LEU A 14 -6.01 -18.29 4.04
N GLU A 15 -7.11 -17.91 4.69
CA GLU A 15 -7.28 -16.54 5.21
C GLU A 15 -6.22 -16.18 6.25
N SER A 16 -5.83 -17.12 7.12
CA SER A 16 -4.78 -16.91 8.12
C SER A 16 -3.38 -16.65 7.51
N LYS A 17 -3.17 -16.99 6.24
CA LYS A 17 -1.88 -16.89 5.52
C LYS A 17 -1.80 -15.69 4.57
N VAL A 18 -2.85 -14.87 4.52
CA VAL A 18 -2.86 -13.60 3.80
C VAL A 18 -1.88 -12.63 4.46
N GLN A 19 -0.93 -12.07 3.69
CA GLN A 19 0.13 -11.20 4.23
C GLN A 19 -0.07 -9.71 3.91
N GLY A 20 -1.01 -9.36 3.03
CA GLY A 20 -1.27 -7.97 2.66
C GLY A 20 -2.46 -7.78 1.72
N PHE A 21 -2.82 -6.52 1.50
CA PHE A 21 -3.94 -6.13 0.64
C PHE A 21 -3.65 -6.51 -0.82
N GLY A 22 -4.56 -7.29 -1.43
CA GLY A 22 -4.44 -7.79 -2.82
C GLY A 22 -3.91 -9.22 -2.94
N ASP A 23 -3.64 -9.92 -1.83
CA ASP A 23 -3.37 -11.36 -1.84
C ASP A 23 -4.66 -12.10 -2.23
N SER A 24 -4.83 -12.40 -3.52
CA SER A 24 -5.89 -13.31 -3.97
C SER A 24 -5.63 -14.74 -3.46
N PRO A 25 -6.66 -15.59 -3.33
CA PRO A 25 -6.48 -16.99 -2.90
C PRO A 25 -5.43 -17.75 -3.72
N ASN A 26 -5.34 -17.48 -5.03
CA ASN A 26 -4.31 -18.06 -5.89
C ASN A 26 -2.89 -17.60 -5.55
N VAL A 27 -2.71 -16.37 -5.08
CA VAL A 27 -1.39 -15.85 -4.64
C VAL A 27 -0.97 -16.54 -3.34
N VAL A 28 -1.90 -16.72 -2.40
CA VAL A 28 -1.67 -17.44 -1.14
C VAL A 28 -1.33 -18.91 -1.41
N LEU A 29 -2.10 -19.58 -2.27
CA LEU A 29 -1.85 -20.97 -2.66
C LEU A 29 -0.50 -21.15 -3.36
N ARG A 30 -0.13 -20.25 -4.27
CA ARG A 30 1.18 -20.29 -4.93
C ARG A 30 2.33 -20.15 -3.95
N ARG A 31 2.19 -19.30 -2.94
CA ARG A 31 3.18 -19.11 -1.86
C ARG A 31 3.29 -20.36 -0.98
N LEU A 32 2.15 -20.94 -0.58
CA LEU A 32 2.11 -22.16 0.24
C LEU A 32 2.66 -23.39 -0.48
N LEU A 33 2.39 -23.50 -1.79
CA LEU A 33 2.84 -24.62 -2.62
C LEU A 33 4.23 -24.41 -3.25
N GLY A 34 4.86 -23.24 -3.05
CA GLY A 34 6.16 -22.91 -3.63
C GLY A 34 6.15 -22.76 -5.16
N ILE A 35 4.98 -22.58 -5.77
CA ILE A 35 4.81 -22.52 -7.23
C ILE A 35 4.86 -21.06 -7.69
N GLY A 36 6.01 -20.62 -8.22
CA GLY A 36 6.09 -19.39 -9.03
C GLY A 36 6.39 -18.06 -8.30
N THR A 37 6.99 -18.07 -7.10
CA THR A 37 7.69 -16.89 -6.56
C THR A 37 9.19 -17.13 -6.51
N PRO A 38 10.05 -16.18 -6.94
CA PRO A 38 11.48 -16.27 -6.73
C PRO A 38 11.73 -16.19 -5.22
N ASN A 39 12.15 -17.31 -4.65
CA ASN A 39 12.59 -17.40 -3.26
C ASN A 39 13.79 -16.44 -3.07
N PRO A 40 13.73 -15.40 -2.21
CA PRO A 40 14.86 -14.51 -1.97
C PRO A 40 16.03 -15.16 -1.22
N GLN A 41 15.93 -16.44 -0.82
CA GLN A 41 16.86 -17.04 0.14
C GLN A 41 17.56 -18.33 -0.29
N ALA A 42 17.51 -18.72 -1.57
CA ALA A 42 18.25 -19.90 -2.03
C ALA A 42 18.89 -19.67 -3.40
N SER A 43 19.91 -18.81 -3.48
CA SER A 43 20.85 -18.79 -4.62
C SER A 43 22.17 -18.12 -4.21
N LYS A 44 22.97 -18.81 -3.38
CA LYS A 44 24.43 -18.65 -3.49
C LYS A 44 24.89 -19.54 -4.64
N SER A 45 25.72 -18.96 -5.51
CA SER A 45 26.56 -19.58 -6.54
C SER A 45 25.84 -20.36 -7.64
N VAL A 46 25.78 -19.80 -8.86
CA VAL A 46 26.69 -20.12 -9.97
C VAL A 46 26.61 -19.00 -11.02
N GLU A 47 27.76 -18.44 -11.41
CA GLU A 47 27.90 -17.52 -12.53
C GLU A 47 27.52 -18.21 -13.85
N THR A 48 26.68 -17.57 -14.66
CA THR A 48 26.77 -17.76 -16.11
C THR A 48 26.42 -16.46 -16.81
N LYS A 49 27.42 -15.91 -17.51
CA LYS A 49 27.34 -14.74 -18.38
C LYS A 49 26.37 -15.03 -19.53
N SER A 50 25.36 -14.18 -19.73
CA SER A 50 24.87 -13.75 -21.05
C SER A 50 23.77 -12.68 -20.94
N PRO A 51 23.56 -11.87 -22.00
CA PRO A 51 23.24 -10.46 -21.87
C PRO A 51 21.78 -10.17 -22.23
N GLN A 52 21.08 -9.37 -21.41
CA GLN A 52 20.01 -8.48 -21.91
C GLN A 52 19.45 -7.57 -20.81
N ALA A 53 19.62 -6.26 -21.03
CA ALA A 53 18.73 -5.18 -20.61
C ALA A 53 18.14 -5.28 -19.19
N GLY A 54 19.01 -5.21 -18.17
CA GLY A 54 18.59 -4.91 -16.82
C GLY A 54 18.20 -3.43 -16.70
N ALA A 55 17.00 -3.07 -17.16
CA ALA A 55 16.36 -1.85 -16.69
C ALA A 55 16.26 -1.97 -15.16
N LYS A 56 17.13 -1.25 -14.45
CA LYS A 56 17.08 -1.14 -12.99
C LYS A 56 15.63 -0.78 -12.66
N ARG A 57 14.87 -1.71 -12.07
CA ARG A 57 13.53 -1.42 -11.54
C ARG A 57 13.72 -0.32 -10.49
N GLY A 58 13.59 0.93 -10.93
CA GLY A 58 13.63 2.08 -10.04
C GLY A 58 12.58 1.90 -8.97
N LYS A 59 12.88 2.30 -7.74
CA LYS A 59 11.88 2.33 -6.66
C LYS A 59 10.66 3.11 -7.17
N ALA A 60 9.46 2.58 -6.92
CA ALA A 60 8.22 3.28 -7.27
C ALA A 60 8.30 4.73 -6.73
N PRO A 61 7.95 5.73 -7.55
CA PRO A 61 8.07 7.12 -7.15
C PRO A 61 7.19 7.40 -5.92
N LYS A 62 7.78 8.07 -4.93
CA LYS A 62 7.08 8.42 -3.69
C LYS A 62 5.94 9.39 -3.99
N ALA A 63 4.78 9.15 -3.38
CA ALA A 63 3.63 10.05 -3.47
C ALA A 63 3.98 11.45 -2.94
N ASN A 64 3.59 12.47 -3.70
CA ASN A 64 3.82 13.87 -3.37
C ASN A 64 2.49 14.64 -3.34
N LEU A 65 2.03 15.01 -2.15
CA LEU A 65 0.76 15.72 -1.99
C LEU A 65 0.78 17.09 -2.67
N ARG A 66 1.94 17.75 -2.69
CA ARG A 66 2.08 19.06 -3.33
C ARG A 66 1.85 18.98 -4.84
N ASP A 67 2.33 17.92 -5.47
CA ASP A 67 2.10 17.70 -6.90
C ASP A 67 0.62 17.46 -7.18
N LEU A 68 -0.05 16.65 -6.35
CA LEU A 68 -1.49 16.39 -6.44
C LEU A 68 -2.35 17.64 -6.21
N VAL A 69 -1.95 18.50 -5.27
CA VAL A 69 -2.60 19.80 -5.03
C VAL A 69 -2.39 20.74 -6.21
N ARG A 70 -1.18 20.77 -6.78
CA ARG A 70 -0.86 21.63 -7.93
C ARG A 70 -1.69 21.30 -9.19
N VAL A 71 -1.98 20.02 -9.44
CA VAL A 71 -2.85 19.61 -10.55
C VAL A 71 -4.34 19.66 -10.22
N GLY A 72 -4.70 20.06 -9.00
CA GLY A 72 -6.10 20.16 -8.56
C GLY A 72 -6.78 18.84 -8.22
N SER A 73 -6.04 17.72 -8.18
CA SER A 73 -6.57 16.42 -7.76
C SER A 73 -6.88 16.39 -6.26
N LEU A 74 -6.15 17.19 -5.48
CA LEU A 74 -6.38 17.44 -4.06
C LEU A 74 -6.39 18.95 -3.79
N SER A 75 -6.92 19.36 -2.64
CA SER A 75 -6.89 20.75 -2.19
C SER A 75 -6.09 20.91 -0.91
N GLU A 76 -5.40 22.05 -0.78
CA GLU A 76 -4.75 22.44 0.48
C GLU A 76 -5.83 22.59 1.57
N GLY A 77 -5.58 22.06 2.77
CA GLY A 77 -6.55 22.02 3.86
C GLY A 77 -7.64 20.94 3.71
N GLN A 78 -7.62 20.15 2.63
CA GLN A 78 -8.59 19.06 2.46
C GLN A 78 -8.42 18.00 3.55
N VAL A 79 -9.54 17.51 4.07
CA VAL A 79 -9.58 16.45 5.09
C VAL A 79 -9.37 15.09 4.43
N LEU A 80 -8.44 14.33 5.01
CA LEU A 80 -8.20 12.93 4.74
C LEU A 80 -8.56 12.09 5.96
N TYR A 81 -9.09 10.90 5.69
CA TYR A 81 -9.49 9.91 6.67
C TYR A 81 -8.49 8.76 6.67
N LEU A 82 -8.16 8.27 7.86
CA LEU A 82 -7.33 7.10 7.99
C LEU A 82 -8.19 5.84 7.91
N HIS A 83 -7.80 4.89 7.09
CA HIS A 83 -8.42 3.58 6.97
C HIS A 83 -7.44 2.50 7.43
N ASP A 84 -7.96 1.47 8.07
CA ASP A 84 -7.20 0.29 8.49
C ASP A 84 -6.78 -0.60 7.30
N TYR A 85 -6.13 -1.72 7.58
CA TYR A 85 -5.72 -2.69 6.56
C TYR A 85 -6.89 -3.39 5.85
N ARG A 86 -8.09 -3.36 6.44
CA ARG A 86 -9.32 -3.93 5.88
C ARG A 86 -10.09 -2.90 5.05
N GLY A 87 -9.56 -1.67 4.91
CA GLY A 87 -10.24 -0.56 4.24
C GLY A 87 -11.33 0.07 5.10
N THR A 88 -11.43 -0.29 6.39
CA THR A 88 -12.41 0.28 7.32
C THR A 88 -11.89 1.62 7.83
N LYS A 89 -12.74 2.64 7.70
CA LYS A 89 -12.45 3.98 8.23
C LYS A 89 -12.27 3.93 9.74
N ILE A 90 -11.15 4.46 10.23
CA ILE A 90 -10.90 4.62 11.67
C ILE A 90 -11.60 5.90 12.13
N SER A 91 -12.68 5.73 12.89
CA SER A 91 -13.46 6.84 13.44
C SER A 91 -12.61 7.74 14.34
N GLY A 92 -12.76 9.05 14.18
CA GLY A 92 -12.04 10.06 14.98
C GLY A 92 -10.62 10.40 14.48
N VAL A 93 -10.19 9.83 13.36
CA VAL A 93 -8.92 10.19 12.71
C VAL A 93 -9.17 10.97 11.43
N GLN A 94 -8.86 12.27 11.48
CA GLN A 94 -9.02 13.21 10.38
C GLN A 94 -7.80 14.12 10.30
N ALA A 95 -7.08 14.08 9.19
CA ALA A 95 -5.89 14.90 8.97
C ALA A 95 -6.09 15.86 7.80
N HIS A 96 -5.55 17.07 7.90
CA HIS A 96 -5.67 18.09 6.85
C HIS A 96 -4.41 18.10 5.99
N ILE A 97 -4.55 18.23 4.67
CA ILE A 97 -3.41 18.40 3.78
C ILE A 97 -2.74 19.74 4.08
N ARG A 98 -1.43 19.70 4.38
CA ARG A 98 -0.61 20.90 4.57
C ARG A 98 0.70 20.76 3.81
N GLY A 99 0.77 21.34 2.62
CA GLY A 99 1.90 21.22 1.70
C GLY A 99 2.14 19.78 1.26
N ASN A 100 3.28 19.20 1.65
CA ASN A 100 3.59 17.79 1.37
C ASN A 100 3.32 16.84 2.56
N ASN A 101 2.73 17.36 3.63
CA ASN A 101 2.50 16.64 4.89
C ASN A 101 1.02 16.69 5.27
N LEU A 102 0.69 16.00 6.35
CA LEU A 102 -0.64 16.02 6.95
C LEU A 102 -0.58 16.66 8.34
N GLU A 103 -1.58 17.48 8.63
CA GLU A 103 -1.79 18.09 9.93
C GLU A 103 -2.88 17.35 10.70
N TYR A 104 -2.54 16.85 11.88
CA TYR A 104 -3.47 16.21 12.81
C TYR A 104 -3.29 16.81 14.20
N LYS A 105 -4.37 17.32 14.80
CA LYS A 105 -4.37 17.95 16.14
C LYS A 105 -3.25 19.00 16.32
N GLY A 106 -2.97 19.81 15.29
CA GLY A 106 -1.94 20.85 15.30
C GLY A 106 -0.50 20.33 15.08
N GLN A 107 -0.29 19.03 14.87
CA GLN A 107 1.00 18.46 14.52
C GLN A 107 1.09 18.15 13.04
N ILE A 108 2.18 18.60 12.39
CA ILE A 108 2.46 18.31 10.99
C ILE A 108 3.40 17.12 10.90
N GLN A 109 2.96 16.07 10.21
CA GLN A 109 3.72 14.85 10.02
C GLN A 109 3.58 14.33 8.59
N SER A 110 4.56 13.54 8.13
CA SER A 110 4.42 12.85 6.84
C SER A 110 3.29 11.82 6.89
N MET A 111 2.67 11.52 5.74
CA MET A 111 1.61 10.52 5.63
C MET A 111 1.96 9.17 6.29
N SER A 112 3.21 8.70 6.11
CA SER A 112 3.64 7.41 6.64
C SER A 112 3.91 7.44 8.14
N ALA A 113 4.45 8.55 8.66
CA ALA A 113 4.68 8.71 10.09
C ALA A 113 3.35 8.83 10.85
N LEU A 114 2.45 9.68 10.35
CA LEU A 114 1.16 9.88 10.98
C LEU A 114 0.29 8.61 10.94
N ALA A 115 0.26 7.90 9.80
CA ALA A 115 -0.44 6.63 9.72
C ALA A 115 0.12 5.60 10.71
N ARG A 116 1.45 5.48 10.81
CA ARG A 116 2.11 4.58 11.77
C ARG A 116 1.69 4.88 13.21
N ASP A 117 1.80 6.13 13.63
CA ASP A 117 1.52 6.51 15.01
C ASP A 117 0.06 6.26 15.38
N LEU A 118 -0.86 6.58 14.48
CA LEU A 118 -2.29 6.42 14.70
C LEU A 118 -2.73 4.95 14.64
N MET A 119 -2.14 4.15 13.75
CA MET A 119 -2.38 2.70 13.69
C MET A 119 -1.88 2.00 14.94
N LYS A 120 -0.72 2.42 15.46
CA LYS A 120 -0.16 1.88 16.71
C LYS A 120 -1.08 2.15 17.90
N ILE A 121 -1.70 3.33 17.97
CA ILE A 121 -2.70 3.66 19.00
C ILE A 121 -3.92 2.73 18.93
N GLN A 122 -4.32 2.30 17.73
CA GLN A 122 -5.42 1.35 17.52
C GLN A 122 -5.02 -0.12 17.76
N GLY A 123 -3.77 -0.40 18.17
CA GLY A 123 -3.30 -1.75 18.46
C GLY A 123 -2.75 -2.52 17.26
N TYR A 124 -2.58 -1.86 16.10
CA TYR A 124 -1.90 -2.47 14.96
C TYR A 124 -0.39 -2.31 15.10
N ASP A 125 0.35 -3.42 15.13
CA ASP A 125 1.82 -3.43 15.14
C ASP A 125 2.34 -4.09 13.86
N ASN A 126 2.64 -3.27 12.85
CA ASN A 126 3.31 -3.74 11.65
C ASN A 126 4.40 -2.74 11.26
N ASN A 127 5.65 -3.16 11.06
CA ASN A 127 6.74 -2.25 10.73
C ASN A 127 6.69 -1.69 9.29
N SER A 128 5.81 -2.19 8.42
CA SER A 128 5.74 -1.80 7.00
C SER A 128 4.47 -1.02 6.66
N TYR A 129 4.39 0.23 7.12
CA TYR A 129 3.27 1.12 6.79
C TYR A 129 3.44 1.75 5.41
N ARG A 130 2.48 1.48 4.52
CA ARG A 130 2.38 2.16 3.21
C ARG A 130 1.51 3.39 3.35
N GLY A 131 2.09 4.48 3.87
CA GLY A 131 1.38 5.71 4.23
C GLY A 131 0.27 6.15 3.24
N PRO A 132 0.57 6.33 1.94
CA PRO A 132 -0.43 6.80 0.96
C PRO A 132 -1.63 5.87 0.75
N GLU A 133 -1.50 4.57 1.06
CA GLU A 133 -2.58 3.59 0.88
C GLU A 133 -3.62 3.67 2.01
N HIS A 134 -3.27 4.25 3.15
CA HIS A 134 -4.16 4.34 4.32
C HIS A 134 -4.92 5.67 4.40
N TRP A 135 -4.56 6.65 3.59
CA TRP A 135 -5.21 7.95 3.58
C TRP A 135 -6.22 8.02 2.45
N PHE A 136 -7.46 8.36 2.80
CA PHE A 136 -8.58 8.43 1.88
C PHE A 136 -9.22 9.81 1.90
N THR A 137 -9.70 10.24 0.74
CA THR A 137 -10.54 11.43 0.62
C THR A 137 -11.96 11.13 1.08
N ALA A 138 -12.80 12.18 1.20
CA ALA A 138 -14.24 12.01 1.45
C ALA A 138 -14.97 11.19 0.36
N GLN A 139 -14.35 11.04 -0.81
CA GLN A 139 -14.86 10.27 -1.95
C GLN A 139 -14.42 8.80 -1.92
N GLU A 140 -13.87 8.32 -0.79
CA GLU A 140 -13.33 6.97 -0.62
C GLU A 140 -12.23 6.58 -1.63
N ARG A 141 -11.55 7.58 -2.21
CA ARG A 141 -10.34 7.36 -3.02
C ARG A 141 -9.09 7.48 -2.18
N SER A 142 -8.20 6.50 -2.28
CA SER A 142 -6.92 6.51 -1.58
C SER A 142 -5.94 7.49 -2.24
N ILE A 143 -5.04 8.07 -1.46
CA ILE A 143 -3.97 8.94 -2.00
C ILE A 143 -3.07 8.15 -2.96
N LYS A 144 -2.89 6.85 -2.73
CA LYS A 144 -2.14 5.97 -3.63
C LYS A 144 -2.81 5.87 -5.01
N ASP A 145 -4.11 5.66 -5.08
CA ASP A 145 -4.83 5.56 -6.35
C ASP A 145 -4.75 6.89 -7.13
N ILE A 146 -4.96 8.01 -6.42
CA ILE A 146 -4.84 9.35 -7.00
C ILE A 146 -3.41 9.60 -7.51
N TRP A 147 -2.40 9.12 -6.79
CA TRP A 147 -1.01 9.21 -7.21
C TRP A 147 -0.70 8.33 -8.43
N ASP A 148 -1.21 7.11 -8.47
CA ASP A 148 -1.02 6.19 -9.59
C ASP A 148 -1.72 6.73 -10.86
N GLU A 149 -2.89 7.37 -10.72
CA GLU A 149 -3.55 8.11 -11.80
C GLU A 149 -2.69 9.30 -12.29
N TYR A 150 -2.14 10.07 -11.36
CA TYR A 150 -1.24 11.18 -11.68
C TYR A 150 -0.01 10.71 -12.47
N LEU A 151 0.64 9.62 -12.06
CA LEU A 151 1.81 9.06 -12.76
C LEU A 151 1.47 8.56 -14.17
N LYS A 152 0.25 8.06 -14.39
CA LYS A 152 -0.22 7.65 -15.72
C LYS A 152 -0.50 8.86 -16.62
N ALA A 153 -1.07 9.92 -16.06
CA ALA A 153 -1.38 11.14 -16.78
C ALA A 153 -0.13 11.98 -17.10
N PHE A 154 0.89 11.92 -16.24
CA PHE A 154 2.15 12.65 -16.37
C PHE A 154 3.35 11.71 -16.30
N PRO A 155 3.55 10.87 -17.34
CA PRO A 155 4.74 10.03 -17.43
C PRO A 155 5.99 10.92 -17.52
N LYS A 156 7.04 10.56 -16.77
CA LYS A 156 8.33 11.24 -16.78
C LYS A 156 9.19 10.85 -17.97
#